data_AF-A0A2U8ZUU7-F1
#
_entry.id   AF-A0A2U8ZUU7-F1
#
_cell.length_a   1.000
_cell.length_b   1.000
_cell.length_c   1.000
_cell.angle_alpha   90.00
_cell.angle_beta   90.00
_cell.angle_gamma   90.00
#
_symmetry.space_group_name_H-M   'P 1'
#
loop_
_entity.id
_entity.type
_entity.pdbx_description
1 polymer ?
#
loop_
_entity_poly.entity_id
_entity_poly.type
_entity_poly.pdbx_seq_one_letter_code
_entity_poly.pdbx_strand_id
1 'polypeptide(L)' 'AVLKQSETQKKVLSQKVEIKSSDLINYNPITEKHVNGTMTLAELSAAALQYSDNTAMNKLIAHLGGPDKVTAFARA' A
#
# COMPACT_ATOMS: atom_id res chain seq x y z
N ALA A 1 1.00 10.43 3.11
CA ALA A 1 -0.44 10.19 2.94
C ALA A 1 -1.00 9.14 3.92
N VAL A 2 -0.63 7.86 3.84
CA VAL A 2 -1.18 6.81 4.75
C VAL A 2 -0.87 7.08 6.23
N LEU A 3 0.37 7.45 6.57
CA LEU A 3 0.73 7.87 7.93
C LEU A 3 -0.13 9.06 8.42
N LYS A 4 -0.44 10.03 7.55
CA LYS A 4 -1.32 11.15 7.91
C LYS A 4 -2.73 10.70 8.24
N GLN A 5 -3.29 9.72 7.51
CA GLN A 5 -4.59 9.13 7.87
C GLN A 5 -4.55 8.48 9.26
N SER A 6 -3.43 7.88 9.65
CA SER A 6 -3.29 7.20 10.96
C SER A 6 -3.40 8.12 12.16
N GLU A 7 -3.14 9.42 12.00
CA GLU A 7 -3.30 10.41 13.08
C GLU A 7 -4.75 10.53 13.56
N THR A 8 -5.72 10.29 12.68
CA THR A 8 -7.16 10.35 13.00
C THR A 8 -7.82 8.98 12.95
N GLN A 9 -7.30 8.06 12.13
CA GLN A 9 -7.82 6.71 11.94
C GLN A 9 -6.88 5.69 12.59
N LYS A 10 -7.01 5.50 13.91
CA LYS A 10 -6.06 4.70 14.72
C LYS A 10 -5.82 3.26 14.25
N LYS A 11 -6.73 2.66 13.49
CA LYS A 11 -6.64 1.28 12.99
C LYS A 11 -6.21 1.16 11.53
N VAL A 12 -5.97 2.27 10.83
CA VAL A 12 -5.68 2.24 9.39
C VAL A 12 -4.44 1.39 9.09
N LEU A 13 -3.38 1.51 9.88
CA LEU A 13 -2.14 0.76 9.65
C LEU A 13 -2.31 -0.76 9.76
N SER A 14 -3.28 -1.23 10.55
CA SER A 14 -3.60 -2.65 10.72
C SER A 14 -4.63 -3.16 9.72
N GLN A 15 -5.16 -2.31 8.85
CA GLN A 15 -6.11 -2.72 7.81
C GLN A 15 -5.42 -3.70 6.86
N LYS A 16 -6.05 -4.87 6.69
CA LYS A 16 -5.58 -5.92 5.78
C LYS A 16 -6.04 -5.64 4.35
N VAL A 17 -5.13 -5.83 3.41
CA VAL A 17 -5.32 -5.71 1.98
C VAL A 17 -4.99 -7.05 1.33
N GLU A 18 -5.92 -7.57 0.55
CA GLU A 18 -5.74 -8.81 -0.21
C GLU A 18 -4.69 -8.63 -1.31
N ILE A 19 -3.83 -9.64 -1.47
CA ILE A 19 -2.82 -9.71 -2.53
C ILE A 19 -3.19 -10.86 -3.47
N LYS A 20 -3.65 -10.51 -4.67
CA LYS A 20 -4.02 -11.46 -5.72
C LYS A 20 -2.88 -11.61 -6.71
N SER A 21 -2.80 -12.75 -7.38
CA SER A 21 -1.85 -12.94 -8.49
C SER A 21 -2.01 -11.88 -9.58
N SER A 22 -3.24 -11.43 -9.82
CA SER A 22 -3.56 -10.38 -10.81
C SER A 22 -3.09 -8.98 -10.41
N ASP A 23 -2.69 -8.77 -9.15
CA ASP A 23 -2.15 -7.49 -8.70
C ASP A 23 -0.66 -7.35 -8.97
N LEU A 24 0.04 -8.46 -9.18
CA LEU A 24 1.48 -8.45 -9.39
C LEU A 24 1.83 -7.79 -10.74
N ILE A 25 2.79 -6.88 -10.69
CA ILE A 25 3.34 -6.20 -11.87
C ILE A 25 4.84 -6.47 -11.99
N ASN A 26 5.63 -5.59 -12.60
CA ASN A 26 7.08 -5.75 -12.57
C ASN A 26 7.62 -5.44 -11.17
N TYR A 27 8.58 -6.23 -10.69
CA TYR A 27 9.36 -5.98 -9.47
C TYR A 27 8.54 -5.82 -8.18
N ASN A 28 8.32 -6.94 -7.50
CA ASN A 28 7.45 -7.07 -6.32
C ASN A 28 8.02 -8.11 -5.31
N PRO A 29 9.28 -7.95 -4.86
CA PRO A 29 10.02 -8.98 -4.13
C PRO A 29 9.45 -9.33 -2.75
N ILE A 30 8.51 -8.53 -2.23
CA ILE A 30 7.82 -8.81 -0.98
C ILE A 30 6.42 -9.34 -1.29
N THR A 31 5.61 -8.60 -2.05
CA THR A 31 4.19 -8.94 -2.24
C THR A 31 3.96 -10.26 -2.98
N GLU A 32 4.88 -10.72 -3.84
CA GLU A 32 4.77 -12.05 -4.47
C GLU A 32 4.71 -13.20 -3.46
N LYS A 33 5.35 -13.03 -2.29
CA LYS A 33 5.39 -14.05 -1.24
C LYS A 33 4.08 -14.14 -0.45
N HIS A 34 3.15 -13.20 -0.68
CA HIS A 34 1.89 -13.06 0.04
C HIS A 34 0.65 -13.25 -0.84
N VAL A 35 0.83 -13.73 -2.08
CA VAL A 35 -0.28 -14.02 -3.01
C VAL A 35 -1.28 -15.00 -2.39
N ASN A 36 -2.57 -14.77 -2.63
CA ASN A 36 -3.71 -15.45 -2.01
C ASN A 36 -3.81 -15.25 -0.49
N GLY A 37 -3.04 -14.30 0.05
CA GLY A 37 -3.07 -13.88 1.44
C GLY A 37 -3.38 -12.38 1.56
N THR A 38 -2.97 -11.82 2.69
CA THR A 38 -3.14 -10.39 2.97
C THR A 38 -1.85 -9.80 3.52
N MET A 39 -1.67 -8.50 3.27
CA MET A 39 -0.70 -7.65 3.98
C MET A 39 -1.42 -6.46 4.58
N THR A 40 -0.94 -5.96 5.72
CA THR A 40 -1.41 -4.73 6.33
C THR A 40 -0.92 -3.51 5.58
N LEU A 41 -1.58 -2.35 5.73
CA LEU A 41 -1.07 -1.09 5.16
C LEU A 41 0.30 -0.70 5.71
N ALA A 42 0.62 -1.09 6.95
CA ALA A 42 1.98 -0.95 7.50
C ALA A 42 3.01 -1.80 6.75
N GLU A 43 2.72 -3.08 6.54
CA GLU A 43 3.61 -4.00 5.80
C GLU A 43 3.78 -3.58 4.34
N LEU A 44 2.70 -3.15 3.68
CA LEU A 44 2.77 -2.61 2.32
C LEU A 44 3.60 -1.32 2.26
N SER A 45 3.46 -0.44 3.25
CA SER A 45 4.30 0.77 3.36
C SER A 45 5.78 0.40 3.53
N ALA A 46 6.08 -0.61 4.37
CA ALA A 46 7.44 -1.11 4.54
C ALA A 46 7.99 -1.71 3.23
N ALA A 47 7.22 -2.55 2.54
CA ALA A 47 7.61 -3.14 1.26
C ALA A 47 7.89 -2.09 0.18
N ALA A 48 7.00 -1.10 0.04
CA ALA A 48 7.16 -0.02 -0.93
C ALA A 48 8.39 0.86 -0.64
N LEU A 49 8.68 1.16 0.64
CA LEU A 49 9.79 2.04 1.01
C LEU A 49 11.15 1.34 1.06
N GLN A 50 11.21 0.12 1.59
CA GLN A 50 12.47 -0.60 1.82
C GLN A 50 12.93 -1.38 0.58
N TYR A 51 11.99 -1.81 -0.25
CA TYR A 51 12.27 -2.67 -1.39
C TYR A 51 11.75 -2.11 -2.71
N SER A 52 11.17 -0.90 -2.73
CA SER A 52 10.54 -0.32 -3.92
C SER A 52 9.52 -1.27 -4.59
N ASP A 53 8.82 -2.07 -3.77
CA ASP A 53 7.85 -3.06 -4.26
C ASP A 53 6.68 -2.37 -4.97
N ASN A 54 6.56 -2.60 -6.28
CA ASN A 54 5.64 -1.85 -7.13
C ASN A 54 4.17 -2.22 -6.88
N THR A 55 3.89 -3.50 -6.63
CA THR A 55 2.53 -3.94 -6.24
C THR A 55 2.13 -3.31 -4.91
N ALA A 56 3.05 -3.26 -3.94
CA ALA A 56 2.78 -2.62 -2.66
C ALA A 56 2.45 -1.13 -2.85
N MET A 57 3.22 -0.43 -3.69
CA MET A 57 2.96 0.97 -4.05
C MET A 57 1.57 1.15 -4.67
N ASN A 58 1.19 0.31 -5.64
CA ASN A 58 -0.12 0.36 -6.27
C ASN A 58 -1.27 0.10 -5.29
N LYS A 59 -1.10 -0.86 -4.35
CA LYS A 59 -2.09 -1.12 -3.31
C LYS A 59 -2.28 0.08 -2.37
N LEU A 60 -1.19 0.77 -2.00
CA LEU A 60 -1.26 1.99 -1.18
C LEU A 60 -1.95 3.13 -1.93
N ILE A 61 -1.63 3.33 -3.22
CA ILE A 61 -2.28 4.35 -4.05
C ILE A 61 -3.77 4.05 -4.20
N ALA A 62 -4.14 2.80 -4.45
CA ALA A 62 -5.53 2.37 -4.53
C ALA A 62 -6.28 2.62 -3.21
N HIS A 63 -5.68 2.29 -2.06
CA HIS A 63 -6.25 2.58 -0.74
C HIS A 63 -6.50 4.08 -0.53
N LEU A 64 -5.59 4.93 -1.00
CA LEU A 64 -5.73 6.39 -0.92
C LEU A 64 -6.80 6.96 -1.85
N GLY A 65 -7.34 6.17 -2.77
CA GLY A 65 -8.32 6.60 -3.77
C GLY A 65 -7.71 7.07 -5.09
N GLY A 66 -6.50 6.61 -5.42
CA GLY A 66 -5.83 6.85 -6.69
C GLY A 66 -4.77 7.95 -6.67
N PRO A 67 -4.00 8.12 -7.77
CA PRO A 67 -2.89 9.09 -7.86
C PRO A 67 -3.31 10.53 -7.55
N ASP A 68 -4.52 10.94 -7.95
CA ASP A 68 -5.03 12.29 -7.70
C ASP A 68 -5.13 12.61 -6.21
N LYS A 69 -5.44 11.61 -5.37
CA LYS A 69 -5.48 11.77 -3.92
C LYS A 69 -4.09 11.89 -3.30
N VAL A 70 -3.09 11.26 -3.92
CA VAL A 70 -1.68 11.45 -3.55
C VAL A 70 -1.24 12.87 -3.92
N THR A 71 -1.58 13.35 -5.12
CA THR A 71 -1.31 14.72 -5.54
C THR A 71 -1.99 15.74 -4.62
N ALA A 72 -3.27 15.53 -4.29
CA ALA A 72 -4.00 16.40 -3.38
C ALA A 72 -3.34 16.47 -1.99
N PHE A 73 -2.90 15.33 -1.45
CA PHE A 73 -2.13 15.30 -0.19
C PHE A 73 -0.81 16.09 -0.30
N ALA A 74 -0.10 15.99 -1.41
CA ALA A 74 1.16 16.69 -1.62
C ALA A 74 1.00 18.21 -1.82
N ARG A 75 -0.23 18.70 -2.05
CA ARG A 75 -0.55 20.13 -2.23
C ARG A 75 -1.19 20.76 -1.00
N ALA A 76 -1.46 19.98 0.04
CA ALA A 76 -2.12 20.39 1.26
C ALA A 76 -1.17 21.03 2.28
#